data_AF-Q9VS01-F1
#
_entry.id   AF-Q9VS01-F1
#
_cell.length_a   1.000
_cell.length_b   1.000
_cell.length_c   1.000
_cell.angle_alpha   90.00
_cell.angle_beta   90.00
_cell.angle_gamma   90.00
#
_symmetry.space_group_name_H-M   'P 1'
#
loop_
_entity.id
_entity.type
_entity.pdbx_description
1 polymer ?
#
loop_
_entity_poly.entity_id
_entity_poly.type
_entity_poly.pdbx_seq_one_letter_code
_entity_poly.pdbx_strand_id
1 'polypeptide(L)'
;MDFNSLAYDQKFFNFTAAQLSAEREHIVQDIIKKGIGQIIDKIKTPATAELLEAEKETVERRFQASASKGLKALRELDSKVFHVPPHVLHPEHMFVENQYTSEEEEQKTARLEELKAKYRENMAMLAHLKIEEEKYAAMEDLIQKEIEMQDRVQRSCSSLNITKLKQFWNQVPLQIKKETD
;
A
#
# COMPACT_ATOMS: atom_id res chain seq x y z
N MET A 1 26.90 16.15 18.90
CA MET A 1 25.99 15.49 17.95
C MET A 1 25.07 14.62 18.77
N ASP A 2 23.76 14.83 18.68
CA ASP A 2 22.79 13.97 19.34
C ASP A 2 22.79 12.59 18.66
N PHE A 3 22.52 11.52 19.41
CA PHE A 3 22.46 10.17 18.84
C PHE A 3 21.39 10.09 17.73
N ASN A 4 20.28 10.79 17.93
CA ASN A 4 19.19 10.85 16.95
C ASN A 4 19.62 11.53 15.64
N SER A 5 20.38 12.62 15.70
CA SER A 5 20.86 13.30 14.49
C SER A 5 21.82 12.41 13.71
N LEU A 6 22.71 11.67 14.40
CA LEU A 6 23.62 10.73 13.76
C LEU A 6 22.89 9.56 13.08
N ALA A 7 21.85 9.02 13.72
CA ALA A 7 21.04 7.95 13.13
C ALA A 7 20.27 8.44 11.88
N TYR A 8 19.78 9.68 11.93
CA TYR A 8 19.10 10.35 10.82
C TYR A 8 20.06 10.58 9.65
N ASP A 9 21.24 11.14 9.92
CA ASP A 9 22.32 11.33 8.95
C ASP A 9 22.75 10.00 8.32
N GLN A 10 22.93 8.96 9.14
CA GLN A 10 23.29 7.63 8.68
C GLN A 10 22.21 7.04 7.76
N LYS A 11 20.93 7.27 8.07
CA LYS A 11 19.83 6.83 7.21
C LYS A 11 19.82 7.56 5.86
N PHE A 12 20.31 8.81 5.81
CA PHE A 12 20.32 9.60 4.58
C PHE A 12 21.49 9.23 3.68
N PHE A 13 22.69 9.19 4.26
CA PHE A 13 23.94 9.01 3.52
C PHE A 13 24.36 7.54 3.40
N ASN A 14 23.79 6.62 4.19
CA ASN A 14 24.21 5.23 4.38
C ASN A 14 25.60 5.05 5.04
N PHE A 15 26.22 6.14 5.48
CA PHE A 15 27.46 6.15 6.25
C PHE A 15 27.43 7.32 7.24
N THR A 16 28.30 7.28 8.23
CA THR A 16 28.51 8.41 9.15
C THR A 16 29.71 9.24 8.71
N ALA A 17 29.68 10.55 8.98
CA ALA A 17 30.84 11.42 8.74
C ALA A 17 32.12 10.87 9.42
N ALA A 18 31.97 10.27 10.61
CA ALA A 18 33.07 9.65 11.34
C ALA A 18 33.69 8.44 10.60
N GLN A 19 32.86 7.57 10.02
CA GLN A 19 33.32 6.44 9.20
C GLN A 19 34.09 6.95 7.97
N LEU A 20 33.53 7.91 7.24
CA LEU A 20 34.19 8.48 6.06
C LEU A 20 35.54 9.12 6.41
N SER A 21 35.60 9.89 7.50
CA SER A 21 36.85 10.48 7.96
C SER A 21 37.87 9.40 8.36
N ALA A 22 37.46 8.31 9.02
CA ALA A 22 38.35 7.22 9.41
C ALA A 22 38.91 6.45 8.20
N GLU A 23 38.06 6.15 7.21
CA GLU A 23 38.48 5.52 5.96
C GLU A 23 39.49 6.40 5.22
N ARG A 24 39.24 7.71 5.15
CA ARG A 24 40.15 8.68 4.54
C ARG A 24 41.50 8.71 5.24
N GLU A 25 41.53 8.75 6.57
CA GLU A 25 42.77 8.71 7.34
C GLU A 25 43.55 7.42 7.08
N HIS A 26 42.87 6.29 7.01
CA HIS A 26 43.48 5.00 6.68
C HIS A 26 44.11 5.00 5.28
N ILE A 27 43.39 5.49 4.27
CA ILE A 27 43.89 5.62 2.90
C ILE A 27 45.14 6.51 2.84
N VAL A 28 45.14 7.64 3.54
CA VAL A 28 46.31 8.55 3.59
C VAL A 28 47.51 7.86 4.24
N GLN A 29 47.31 7.13 5.34
CA GLN A 29 48.38 6.35 5.96
C GLN A 29 48.96 5.30 5.00
N ASP A 30 48.10 4.60 4.27
CA ASP A 30 48.52 3.59 3.28
C ASP A 30 49.30 4.20 2.12
N ILE A 31 48.88 5.37 1.63
CA ILE A 31 49.60 6.10 0.58
C ILE A 31 50.99 6.51 1.07
N ILE A 32 51.12 7.01 2.30
CA ILE A 32 52.40 7.39 2.90
C ILE A 32 53.33 6.17 3.00
N LYS A 33 52.84 5.04 3.55
CA LYS A 33 53.61 3.80 3.69
C LYS A 33 54.07 3.25 2.35
N LYS A 34 53.16 3.17 1.37
CA LYS A 34 53.49 2.69 0.01
C LYS A 34 54.47 3.62 -0.68
N GLY A 35 54.28 4.94 -0.57
CA GLY A 35 55.17 5.94 -1.16
C GLY A 35 56.59 5.87 -0.60
N ILE A 36 56.74 5.76 0.72
CA ILE A 36 58.05 5.64 1.36
C ILE A 36 58.71 4.30 1.01
N GLY A 37 57.96 3.19 1.02
CA GLY A 37 58.46 1.89 0.58
C GLY A 37 59.00 1.92 -0.86
N GLN A 38 58.27 2.54 -1.78
CA GLN A 38 58.72 2.71 -3.18
C GLN A 38 59.97 3.59 -3.30
N ILE A 39 60.11 4.62 -2.46
CA ILE A 39 61.32 5.47 -2.46
C ILE A 39 62.52 4.65 -1.95
N ILE A 40 62.36 3.94 -0.84
CA ILE A 40 63.40 3.06 -0.27
C ILE A 40 63.83 2.02 -1.30
N ASP A 41 62.86 1.35 -1.96
CA ASP A 41 63.15 0.35 -2.99
C ASP A 41 63.96 0.88 -4.17
N LYS A 42 63.82 2.16 -4.51
CA LYS A 42 64.55 2.81 -5.60
C LYS A 42 65.96 3.26 -5.23
N ILE A 43 66.19 3.60 -3.96
CA ILE A 43 67.49 4.17 -3.49
C ILE A 43 68.34 3.17 -2.71
N LYS A 44 67.75 2.04 -2.27
CA LYS A 44 68.45 1.07 -1.44
C LYS A 44 69.65 0.49 -2.18
N THR A 45 70.77 0.46 -1.47
CA THR A 45 71.95 -0.33 -1.83
C THR A 45 72.18 -1.35 -0.72
N PRO A 46 72.91 -2.45 -0.96
CA PRO A 46 73.20 -3.42 0.10
C PRO A 46 73.85 -2.79 1.34
N ALA A 47 74.63 -1.72 1.17
CA ALA A 47 75.27 -0.99 2.28
C ALA A 47 74.31 -0.07 3.07
N THR A 48 73.19 0.36 2.46
CA THR A 48 72.27 1.34 3.06
C THR A 48 70.91 0.76 3.45
N ALA A 49 70.62 -0.49 3.08
CA ALA A 49 69.30 -1.11 3.27
C ALA A 49 68.84 -1.08 4.74
N GLU A 50 69.70 -1.48 5.68
CA GLU A 50 69.36 -1.50 7.11
C GLU A 50 69.14 -0.10 7.67
N LEU A 51 69.96 0.87 7.27
CA LEU A 51 69.83 2.27 7.69
C LEU A 51 68.53 2.89 7.19
N LEU A 52 68.14 2.60 5.94
CA LEU A 52 66.91 3.13 5.35
C LEU A 52 65.64 2.53 6.00
N GLU A 53 65.64 1.23 6.29
CA GLU A 53 64.52 0.59 7.00
C GLU A 53 64.42 1.07 8.46
N ALA A 54 65.54 1.35 9.13
CA ALA A 54 65.52 1.92 10.49
C ALA A 54 64.92 3.34 10.52
N GLU A 55 65.20 4.16 9.50
CA GLU A 55 64.67 5.53 9.42
C GLU A 55 63.24 5.60 8.85
N LYS A 56 62.77 4.54 8.19
CA LYS A 56 61.45 4.48 7.53
C LYS A 56 60.31 4.90 8.44
N GLU A 57 60.24 4.33 9.64
CA GLU A 57 59.16 4.63 10.58
C GLU A 57 59.21 6.09 11.06
N THR A 58 60.41 6.65 11.23
CA THR A 58 60.61 8.06 11.58
C THR A 58 60.12 8.98 10.46
N VAL A 59 60.42 8.65 9.20
CA VAL A 59 59.94 9.40 8.03
C VAL A 59 58.42 9.28 7.90
N GLU A 60 57.86 8.08 8.02
CA GLU A 60 56.41 7.83 8.01
C GLU A 60 55.69 8.71 9.05
N ARG A 61 56.18 8.73 10.30
CA ARG A 61 55.62 9.56 11.38
C ARG A 61 55.68 11.06 11.05
N ARG A 62 56.74 11.54 10.40
CA ARG A 62 56.85 12.95 9.97
C ARG A 62 55.85 13.31 8.88
N PHE A 63 55.68 12.44 7.87
CA PHE A 63 54.67 12.63 6.83
C PHE A 63 53.25 12.62 7.40
N GLN A 64 52.95 11.68 8.30
CA GLN A 64 51.66 11.62 9.00
C GLN A 64 51.42 12.87 9.86
N ALA A 65 52.43 13.35 10.59
CA ALA A 65 52.32 14.58 11.38
C ALA A 65 52.03 15.80 10.49
N SER A 66 52.68 15.89 9.33
CA SER A 66 52.41 16.94 8.34
C SER A 66 50.98 16.88 7.79
N ALA A 67 50.48 15.68 7.47
CA ALA A 67 49.12 15.47 6.96
C ALA A 67 48.03 15.69 8.03
N SER A 68 48.36 15.53 9.32
CA SER A 68 47.39 15.54 10.41
C SER A 68 46.56 16.83 10.48
N LYS A 69 47.14 17.99 10.17
CA LYS A 69 46.42 19.27 10.17
C LYS A 69 45.34 19.31 9.08
N GLY A 70 45.68 18.83 7.89
CA GLY A 70 44.75 18.74 6.76
C GLY A 70 43.63 17.72 7.02
N LEU A 71 43.98 16.56 7.58
CA LEU A 71 43.02 15.50 7.94
C LEU A 71 42.02 15.99 9.01
N LYS A 72 42.48 16.75 10.01
CA LYS A 72 41.59 17.38 11.01
C LYS A 72 40.62 18.38 10.38
N ALA A 73 41.12 19.28 9.51
CA ALA A 73 40.26 20.24 8.81
C ALA A 73 39.22 19.54 7.92
N LEU A 74 39.62 18.45 7.27
CA LEU A 74 38.74 17.60 6.47
C LEU A 74 37.67 16.90 7.32
N ARG A 75 38.02 16.40 8.51
CA ARG A 75 37.06 15.82 9.46
C ARG A 75 36.00 16.84 9.91
N GLU A 76 36.41 18.08 10.15
CA GLU A 76 35.49 19.18 10.48
C GLU A 76 34.61 19.59 9.29
N LEU A 77 35.11 19.43 8.06
CA LEU A 77 34.31 19.65 6.86
C LEU A 77 33.30 18.51 6.66
N ASP A 78 33.72 17.26 6.84
CA ASP A 78 32.85 16.09 6.71
C ASP A 78 31.67 16.19 7.68
N SER A 79 31.89 16.63 8.92
CA SER A 79 30.81 16.79 9.91
C SER A 79 29.82 17.91 9.57
N LYS A 80 30.21 18.88 8.74
CA LYS A 80 29.34 19.96 8.26
C LYS A 80 28.59 19.59 6.98
N VAL A 81 29.25 18.83 6.10
CA VAL A 81 28.71 18.45 4.78
C VAL A 81 27.80 17.23 4.88
N PHE A 82 28.20 16.22 5.65
CA PHE A 82 27.44 14.98 5.85
C PHE A 82 26.58 15.07 7.11
N HIS A 83 25.79 16.14 7.18
CA HIS A 83 24.81 16.38 8.22
C HIS A 83 23.52 16.88 7.59
N VAL A 84 22.41 16.23 7.89
CA VAL A 84 21.08 16.65 7.47
C VAL A 84 20.56 17.65 8.51
N PRO A 85 20.28 18.90 8.09
CA PRO A 85 19.74 19.89 9.00
C PRO A 85 18.43 19.42 9.64
N PRO A 86 18.17 19.78 10.91
CA PRO A 86 17.01 19.26 11.66
C PRO A 86 15.64 19.66 11.09
N HIS A 87 15.60 20.66 10.20
CA HIS A 87 14.38 21.10 9.52
C HIS A 87 14.13 20.39 8.19
N VAL A 88 15.05 19.52 7.73
CA VAL A 88 14.94 18.79 6.47
C VAL A 88 14.42 17.39 6.75
N LEU A 89 13.22 17.11 6.25
CA LEU A 89 12.62 15.77 6.30
C LEU A 89 13.18 14.87 5.20
N HIS A 90 13.43 13.59 5.51
CA HIS A 90 13.71 12.61 4.46
C HIS A 90 12.51 12.48 3.51
N PRO A 91 12.75 12.15 2.24
CA PRO A 91 11.68 11.77 1.32
C PRO A 91 10.77 10.66 1.87
N GLU A 92 11.34 9.68 2.60
CA GLU A 92 10.57 8.61 3.26
C GLU A 92 9.65 9.12 4.38
N HIS A 93 9.98 10.26 4.97
CA HIS A 93 9.21 10.90 6.03
C HIS A 93 8.27 11.98 5.52
N MET A 94 8.27 12.29 4.21
CA MET A 94 7.29 13.23 3.64
C MET A 94 5.85 12.74 3.86
N PHE A 95 5.60 11.43 3.76
CA PHE A 95 4.29 10.85 4.06
C PHE A 95 3.95 10.86 5.56
N VAL A 96 4.97 11.01 6.39
CA VAL A 96 4.84 11.11 7.84
C VAL A 96 4.39 12.52 8.24
N GLU A 97 4.47 13.55 7.39
CA GLU A 97 3.90 14.87 7.73
C GLU A 97 2.38 14.79 8.01
N ASN A 98 1.71 13.78 7.46
CA ASN A 98 0.32 13.45 7.75
C ASN A 98 0.23 12.31 8.78
N GLN A 99 0.96 12.39 9.91
CA GLN A 99 0.77 11.43 11.00
C GLN A 99 -0.68 11.54 11.46
N TYR A 100 -1.46 10.49 11.21
CA TYR A 100 -2.74 10.35 11.87
C TYR A 100 -2.46 10.23 13.36
N THR A 101 -3.22 10.94 14.18
CA THR A 101 -3.20 10.65 15.61
C THR A 101 -3.68 9.21 15.83
N SER A 102 -3.24 8.56 16.91
CA SER A 102 -3.73 7.21 17.25
C SER A 102 -5.27 7.14 17.24
N GLU A 103 -5.92 8.22 17.67
CA GLU A 103 -7.38 8.35 17.64
C GLU A 103 -7.93 8.40 16.20
N GLU A 104 -7.30 9.14 15.29
CA GLU A 104 -7.69 9.17 13.88
C GLU A 104 -7.49 7.81 13.19
N GLU A 105 -6.42 7.07 13.52
CA GLU A 105 -6.22 5.70 13.04
C GLU A 105 -7.32 4.77 13.55
N GLU A 106 -7.67 4.86 14.84
CA GLU A 106 -8.78 4.11 15.44
C GLU A 106 -10.13 4.44 14.81
N GLN A 107 -10.42 5.73 14.56
CA GLN A 107 -11.65 6.14 13.89
C GLN A 107 -11.71 5.63 12.45
N LYS A 108 -10.59 5.67 11.72
CA LYS A 108 -10.52 5.16 10.34
C LYS A 108 -10.67 3.65 10.29
N THR A 109 -10.07 2.93 11.22
CA THR A 109 -10.21 1.47 11.32
C THR A 109 -11.64 1.08 11.71
N ALA A 110 -12.27 1.79 12.65
CA ALA A 110 -13.68 1.59 12.98
C ALA A 110 -14.61 1.82 11.78
N ARG A 111 -14.39 2.92 11.02
CA ARG A 111 -15.15 3.21 9.80
C ARG A 111 -14.93 2.15 8.71
N LEU A 112 -13.72 1.62 8.60
CA LEU A 112 -13.39 0.55 7.67
C LEU A 112 -14.11 -0.76 8.04
N GLU A 113 -14.18 -1.10 9.33
CA GLU A 113 -14.95 -2.26 9.80
C GLU A 113 -16.46 -2.08 9.60
N GLU A 114 -17.00 -0.88 9.82
CA GLU A 114 -18.41 -0.57 9.52
C GLU A 114 -18.71 -0.75 8.02
N LEU A 115 -17.82 -0.26 7.14
CA LEU A 115 -17.96 -0.42 5.70
C LEU A 115 -17.86 -1.89 5.26
N LYS A 116 -16.99 -2.69 5.88
CA LYS A 116 -16.91 -4.14 5.64
C LYS A 116 -18.20 -4.85 6.06
N ALA A 117 -18.78 -4.47 7.20
CA ALA A 117 -20.05 -5.03 7.67
C ALA A 117 -21.19 -4.73 6.69
N LYS A 118 -21.34 -3.45 6.29
CA LYS A 118 -22.32 -3.02 5.27
C LYS A 118 -22.12 -3.73 3.94
N TYR A 119 -20.88 -3.92 3.50
CA TYR A 119 -20.59 -4.66 2.27
C TYR A 119 -21.08 -6.11 2.33
N ARG A 120 -20.87 -6.81 3.46
CA ARG A 120 -21.35 -8.19 3.64
C ARG A 120 -22.88 -8.27 3.66
N GLU A 121 -23.53 -7.35 4.34
CA GLU A 121 -25.00 -7.24 4.37
C GLU A 121 -25.55 -7.01 2.96
N ASN A 122 -24.98 -6.05 2.22
CA ASN A 122 -25.38 -5.77 0.84
C ASN A 122 -25.19 -6.99 -0.08
N MET A 123 -24.12 -7.76 0.09
CA MET A 123 -23.91 -9.00 -0.67
C MET A 123 -24.94 -10.08 -0.34
N ALA A 124 -25.30 -10.24 0.94
CA ALA A 124 -26.35 -11.17 1.34
C ALA A 124 -27.72 -10.74 0.77
N MET A 125 -28.05 -9.45 0.85
CA MET A 125 -29.27 -8.90 0.28
C MET A 125 -29.32 -9.07 -1.25
N LEU A 126 -28.20 -8.83 -1.96
CA LEU A 126 -28.11 -9.06 -3.40
C LEU A 126 -28.37 -10.53 -3.77
N ALA A 127 -27.86 -11.47 -2.97
CA ALA A 127 -28.13 -12.90 -3.16
C ALA A 127 -29.61 -13.23 -2.96
N HIS A 128 -30.25 -12.65 -1.94
CA HIS A 128 -31.69 -12.81 -1.71
C HIS A 128 -32.54 -12.25 -2.86
N LEU A 129 -32.21 -11.05 -3.35
CA LEU A 129 -32.90 -10.43 -4.48
C LEU A 129 -32.80 -11.27 -5.76
N LYS A 130 -31.64 -11.88 -6.02
CA LYS A 130 -31.48 -12.82 -7.15
C LYS A 130 -32.37 -14.05 -7.03
N ILE A 131 -32.44 -14.65 -5.84
CA ILE A 131 -33.33 -15.81 -5.60
C ILE A 131 -34.80 -15.41 -5.79
N GLU A 132 -35.17 -14.20 -5.38
CA GLU A 132 -36.52 -13.68 -5.54
C GLU A 132 -36.85 -13.38 -7.01
N GLU A 133 -35.92 -12.79 -7.76
CA GLU A 133 -36.02 -12.59 -9.22
C GLU A 133 -36.22 -13.93 -9.95
N GLU A 134 -35.43 -14.95 -9.62
CA GLU A 134 -35.57 -16.30 -10.18
C GLU A 134 -36.95 -16.92 -9.90
N LYS A 135 -37.49 -16.72 -8.69
CA LYS A 135 -38.84 -17.18 -8.34
C LYS A 135 -39.91 -16.45 -9.14
N TYR A 136 -39.80 -15.14 -9.32
CA TYR A 136 -40.76 -14.37 -10.11
C TYR A 136 -40.70 -14.73 -11.59
N ALA A 137 -39.51 -14.91 -12.16
CA ALA A 137 -39.34 -15.39 -13.52
C ALA A 137 -39.97 -16.78 -13.73
N ALA A 138 -39.85 -17.69 -12.75
CA ALA A 138 -40.50 -18.99 -12.81
C ALA A 138 -42.05 -18.92 -12.72
N MET A 139 -42.60 -17.91 -12.05
CA MET A 139 -44.04 -17.68 -11.96
C MET A 139 -44.62 -17.01 -13.21
N GLU A 140 -43.81 -16.27 -13.97
CA GLU A 140 -44.25 -15.55 -15.17
C GLU A 140 -44.89 -16.50 -16.20
N ASP A 141 -44.28 -17.65 -16.45
CA ASP A 141 -44.83 -18.69 -17.32
C ASP A 141 -46.17 -19.25 -16.82
N LEU A 142 -46.33 -19.40 -15.50
CA LEU A 142 -47.57 -19.90 -14.90
C LEU A 142 -48.69 -18.86 -15.03
N ILE A 143 -48.37 -17.59 -14.79
CA ILE A 143 -49.30 -16.47 -14.95
C ILE A 143 -49.73 -16.35 -16.41
N GLN A 144 -48.80 -16.46 -17.35
CA GLN A 144 -49.12 -16.41 -18.77
C GLN A 144 -50.06 -17.55 -19.20
N LYS A 145 -49.83 -18.77 -18.71
CA LYS A 145 -50.73 -19.92 -18.95
C LYS A 145 -52.11 -19.72 -18.34
N GLU A 146 -52.20 -19.12 -17.15
CA GLU A 146 -53.47 -18.80 -16.50
C GLU A 146 -54.25 -17.76 -17.31
N ILE A 147 -53.57 -16.70 -17.80
CA ILE A 147 -54.16 -15.68 -18.69
C ILE A 147 -54.69 -16.33 -19.96
N GLU A 148 -53.90 -17.19 -20.62
CA GLU A 148 -54.33 -17.91 -21.83
C GLU A 148 -55.53 -18.83 -21.56
N MET A 149 -55.58 -19.48 -20.41
CA MET A 149 -56.71 -20.31 -20.00
C MET A 149 -57.96 -19.48 -19.77
N GLN A 150 -57.86 -18.33 -19.08
CA GLN A 150 -58.97 -17.41 -18.86
C GLN A 150 -59.52 -16.86 -20.19
N ASP A 151 -58.64 -16.50 -21.12
CA ASP A 151 -59.02 -16.07 -22.47
C ASP A 151 -59.76 -17.18 -23.24
N ARG A 152 -59.32 -18.44 -23.12
CA ARG A 152 -60.00 -19.59 -23.73
C ARG A 152 -61.38 -19.83 -23.13
N VAL A 153 -61.52 -19.70 -21.81
CA VAL A 153 -62.81 -19.79 -21.12
C VAL A 153 -63.73 -18.66 -21.59
N GLN A 154 -63.24 -17.42 -21.64
CA GLN A 154 -64.02 -16.27 -22.09
C GLN A 154 -64.50 -16.43 -23.54
N ARG A 155 -63.62 -16.90 -24.44
CA ARG A 155 -63.98 -17.22 -25.84
C ARG A 155 -65.04 -18.31 -25.92
N SER A 156 -64.89 -19.38 -25.13
CA SER A 156 -65.86 -20.50 -25.09
C SER A 156 -67.22 -20.06 -24.55
N CYS A 157 -67.24 -19.23 -23.50
CA CYS A 157 -68.46 -18.64 -22.95
C CYS A 157 -69.17 -17.73 -23.98
N SER A 158 -68.39 -16.99 -24.77
CA SER A 158 -68.90 -16.14 -25.84
C SER A 158 -69.47 -16.96 -27.00
N SER A 159 -68.82 -18.07 -27.41
CA SER A 159 -69.28 -18.94 -28.49
C SER A 159 -70.52 -19.76 -28.12
N LEU A 160 -70.63 -20.20 -26.86
CA LEU A 160 -71.76 -20.96 -26.36
C LEU A 160 -73.00 -20.10 -26.10
N ASN A 161 -72.97 -18.79 -26.43
CA ASN A 161 -74.02 -17.86 -26.06
C ASN A 161 -74.39 -18.04 -24.58
N ILE A 162 -73.40 -18.20 -23.68
CA ILE A 162 -73.71 -18.36 -22.24
C ILE A 162 -74.38 -17.10 -21.72
N THR A 163 -74.20 -15.95 -22.36
CA THR A 163 -75.03 -14.76 -22.17
C THR A 163 -76.52 -15.01 -22.46
N LYS A 164 -76.87 -15.77 -23.50
CA LYS A 164 -78.26 -16.22 -23.74
C LYS A 164 -78.70 -17.28 -22.73
N LEU A 165 -77.80 -18.18 -22.30
CA LEU A 165 -78.11 -19.19 -21.28
C LEU A 165 -78.34 -18.55 -19.91
N LYS A 166 -77.56 -17.52 -19.55
CA LYS A 166 -77.71 -16.71 -18.33
C LYS A 166 -78.97 -15.85 -18.39
N GLN A 167 -79.35 -15.35 -19.57
CA GLN A 167 -80.65 -14.71 -19.81
C GLN A 167 -81.81 -15.71 -19.68
N PHE A 168 -81.68 -16.92 -20.23
CA PHE A 168 -82.66 -17.99 -20.09
C PHE A 168 -82.82 -18.43 -18.63
N TRP A 169 -81.73 -18.69 -17.93
CA TRP A 169 -81.73 -19.10 -16.53
C TRP A 169 -82.23 -18.00 -15.58
N ASN A 170 -82.09 -16.72 -15.95
CA ASN A 170 -82.71 -15.62 -15.21
C ASN A 170 -84.20 -15.41 -15.55
N GLN A 171 -84.71 -16.04 -16.62
CA GLN A 171 -86.13 -16.01 -17.00
C GLN A 171 -86.90 -17.25 -16.51
N VAL A 172 -86.24 -18.38 -16.29
CA VAL A 172 -86.86 -19.66 -15.91
C VAL A 172 -87.45 -19.70 -14.48
N PRO A 173 -87.01 -18.90 -13.48
CA PRO A 173 -87.69 -18.85 -12.17
C PRO A 173 -88.98 -18.01 -12.12
N LEU A 174 -89.45 -17.43 -13.24
CA LEU A 174 -90.63 -16.55 -13.25
C LEU A 174 -91.92 -17.18 -13.82
N GLN A 175 -91.87 -18.40 -14.37
CA GLN A 175 -93.08 -19.06 -14.92
C GLN A 175 -93.67 -20.17 -14.05
N ILE A 176 -92.97 -20.65 -13.01
CA ILE A 176 -93.47 -21.74 -12.15
C ILE A 176 -94.37 -21.23 -11.00
N LYS A 177 -94.50 -19.90 -10.81
CA LYS A 177 -95.34 -19.29 -9.76
C LYS A 177 -96.69 -18.72 -10.24
N LYS A 178 -97.15 -19.06 -11.46
CA LYS A 178 -98.43 -18.57 -12.02
C LYS A 178 -99.48 -19.65 -12.39
N GLU A 179 -99.22 -20.93 -12.10
CA GLU A 179 -100.19 -22.03 -12.30
C GLU A 179 -100.62 -22.69 -10.96
N THR A 180 -100.59 -21.93 -9.88
CA THR A 180 -101.20 -22.31 -8.58
C THR A 180 -102.17 -21.22 -8.16
N ASP A 181 -103.32 -21.19 -8.84
CA ASP A 181 -104.63 -20.70 -8.38
C ASP A 181 -105.70 -21.55 -9.09
#